data_AF-A0A0P7WJE5-F1
#
_entry.id   AF-A0A0P7WJE5-F1
#
_cell.length_a   1.000
_cell.length_b   1.000
_cell.length_c   1.000
_cell.angle_alpha   90.00
_cell.angle_beta   90.00
_cell.angle_gamma   90.00
#
_symmetry.space_group_name_H-M   'P 1'
#
loop_
_entity.id
_entity.type
_entity.pdbx_description
1 polymer ?
#
loop_
_entity_poly.entity_id
_entity_poly.type
_entity_poly.pdbx_seq_one_letter_code
_entity_poly.pdbx_strand_id
1 'polypeptide(L)'
;MLHFLGRKVPMVAGSIGPYGAYLHDGSEYSGAYEEAMTVEELKAWHRPQIQCLVQAGVDLIAMETIPGLKEAEALVELLREFPNSKAWLSFSCKDEQHISSGRRFSEAVQVACQTKQLVAVGVNCCAPTLVEPLLASVPPLSSPQLSWVVYPNSGEQWVPGTG
;
A
#
# COMPACT_ATOMS: atom_id res chain seq x y z
N MET A 1 -9.91 -17.39 -9.15
CA MET A 1 -10.54 -16.68 -10.29
C MET A 1 -11.33 -15.53 -9.71
N LEU A 2 -10.86 -14.29 -9.87
CA LEU A 2 -11.49 -13.12 -9.28
C LEU A 2 -12.83 -12.83 -9.99
N HIS A 3 -13.92 -12.75 -9.24
CA HIS A 3 -15.30 -12.60 -9.71
C HIS A 3 -15.62 -11.17 -10.22
N PHE A 4 -14.67 -10.50 -10.89
CA PHE A 4 -14.86 -9.10 -11.32
C PHE A 4 -15.37 -8.97 -12.77
N LEU A 5 -15.21 -10.01 -13.59
CA LEU A 5 -15.64 -10.01 -14.99
C LEU A 5 -17.18 -10.17 -15.06
N GLY A 6 -17.89 -9.05 -15.22
CA GLY A 6 -19.35 -9.02 -15.43
C GLY A 6 -20.14 -8.06 -14.52
N ARG A 7 -19.50 -7.38 -13.56
CA ARG A 7 -20.19 -6.35 -12.76
C ARG A 7 -20.54 -5.15 -13.64
N LYS A 8 -21.83 -4.78 -13.65
CA LYS A 8 -22.36 -3.55 -14.28
C LYS A 8 -22.34 -2.33 -13.35
N VAL A 9 -21.79 -2.47 -12.14
CA VAL A 9 -21.71 -1.42 -11.13
C VAL A 9 -20.25 -1.18 -10.74
N PRO A 10 -19.85 0.08 -10.49
CA PRO A 10 -18.52 0.41 -10.00
C PRO A 10 -18.17 -0.37 -8.73
N MET A 11 -16.86 -0.54 -8.51
CA MET A 11 -16.35 -1.06 -7.25
C MET A 11 -15.99 0.10 -6.33
N VAL A 12 -16.19 -0.09 -5.03
CA VAL A 12 -15.80 0.86 -3.99
C VAL A 12 -14.60 0.30 -3.23
N ALA A 13 -13.48 1.01 -3.26
CA ALA A 13 -12.31 0.71 -2.45
C ALA A 13 -12.24 1.65 -1.25
N GLY A 14 -12.13 1.09 -0.04
CA GLY A 14 -11.91 1.86 1.18
C GLY A 14 -10.44 2.19 1.37
N SER A 15 -10.11 3.48 1.38
CA SER A 15 -8.73 3.98 1.53
C SER A 15 -8.20 3.80 2.96
N ILE A 16 -6.98 3.30 3.06
CA ILE A 16 -6.16 3.21 4.27
C ILE A 16 -4.79 3.79 3.93
N GLY A 17 -4.52 5.00 4.42
CA GLY A 17 -3.21 5.67 4.29
C GLY A 17 -2.21 5.24 5.37
N PRO A 18 -0.94 5.65 5.26
CA PRO A 18 0.09 5.31 6.24
C PRO A 18 -0.10 6.05 7.57
N TYR A 19 0.46 5.49 8.64
CA TYR A 19 0.55 6.15 9.95
C TYR A 19 1.22 7.52 9.86
N GLY A 20 2.23 7.68 8.99
CA GLY A 20 2.92 8.95 8.80
C GLY A 20 2.01 10.12 8.42
N ALA A 21 0.91 9.85 7.69
CA ALA A 21 -0.04 10.89 7.31
C ALA A 21 -0.79 11.49 8.51
N TYR A 22 -0.93 10.74 9.60
CA TYR A 22 -1.51 11.22 10.86
C TYR A 22 -0.55 12.12 11.65
N LEU A 23 0.76 11.96 11.48
CA LEU A 23 1.77 12.74 12.21
C LEU A 23 1.90 14.19 11.71
N HIS A 24 1.43 14.47 10.49
CA HIS A 24 1.53 15.79 9.85
C HIS A 24 2.96 16.36 9.79
N ASP A 25 3.97 15.49 9.77
CA ASP A 25 5.39 15.83 9.76
C ASP A 25 6.10 15.45 8.44
N GLY A 26 5.33 15.00 7.44
CA GLY A 26 5.86 14.54 6.15
C GLY A 26 6.44 13.12 6.20
N SER A 27 6.31 12.41 7.32
CA SER A 27 6.85 11.06 7.46
C SER A 27 6.15 10.02 6.59
N GLU A 28 5.00 10.33 5.98
CA GLU A 28 4.41 9.55 4.90
C GLU A 28 5.31 9.42 3.65
N TYR A 29 6.33 10.28 3.53
CA TYR A 29 7.33 10.27 2.45
C TYR A 29 8.71 9.76 2.89
N SER A 30 8.92 9.50 4.18
CA SER A 30 10.22 9.03 4.72
C SER A 30 10.14 7.71 5.50
N GLY A 31 8.99 7.37 6.07
CA GLY A 31 8.82 6.20 6.96
C GLY A 31 9.56 6.33 8.30
N ALA A 32 9.98 7.53 8.71
CA ALA A 32 10.82 7.73 9.91
C ALA A 32 10.18 7.21 11.21
N TYR A 33 8.85 7.15 11.30
CA TYR A 33 8.14 6.59 12.45
C TYR A 33 8.36 5.09 12.64
N GLU A 34 8.79 4.36 11.59
CA GLU A 34 8.97 2.91 11.69
C GLU A 34 10.00 2.54 12.77
N GLU A 35 11.02 3.36 13.03
CA GLU A 35 12.01 3.06 14.09
C GLU A 35 11.40 3.06 15.50
N ALA A 36 10.41 3.93 15.73
CA ALA A 36 9.77 4.12 17.04
C ALA A 36 8.54 3.22 17.26
N MET A 37 8.04 2.59 16.20
CA MET A 37 6.81 1.78 16.23
C MET A 37 7.12 0.29 16.08
N THR A 38 6.35 -0.54 16.78
CA THR A 38 6.30 -1.99 16.57
C THR A 38 5.22 -2.37 15.54
N VAL A 39 5.33 -3.57 14.98
CA VAL A 39 4.30 -4.14 14.10
C VAL A 39 2.94 -4.20 14.80
N GLU A 40 2.90 -4.59 16.08
CA GLU A 40 1.63 -4.67 16.83
C GLU A 40 1.01 -3.30 17.10
N GLU A 41 1.80 -2.25 17.36
CA GLU A 41 1.27 -0.89 17.51
C GLU A 41 0.69 -0.37 16.19
N LEU A 42 1.34 -0.64 15.06
CA LEU A 42 0.81 -0.30 13.73
C LEU A 42 -0.48 -1.08 13.44
N LYS A 43 -0.54 -2.37 13.77
CA LYS A 43 -1.78 -3.17 13.68
C LYS A 43 -2.88 -2.58 14.55
N ALA A 44 -2.57 -2.21 15.79
CA ALA A 44 -3.52 -1.58 16.71
C ALA A 44 -4.11 -0.28 16.16
N TRP A 45 -3.28 0.53 15.50
CA TRP A 45 -3.71 1.77 14.87
C TRP A 45 -4.60 1.58 13.64
N HIS A 46 -4.23 0.62 12.77
CA HIS A 46 -4.97 0.34 11.51
C HIS A 46 -6.28 -0.44 11.72
N ARG A 47 -6.34 -1.30 12.74
CA ARG A 47 -7.47 -2.20 13.00
C ARG A 47 -8.84 -1.52 13.01
N PRO A 48 -9.09 -0.43 13.78
CA PRO A 48 -10.41 0.21 13.78
C PRO A 48 -10.80 0.80 12.42
N GLN A 49 -9.83 1.28 11.64
CA GLN A 49 -10.08 1.85 10.31
C GLN A 49 -10.51 0.78 9.32
N ILE A 50 -9.76 -0.33 9.26
CA ILE A 50 -10.11 -1.48 8.41
C ILE A 50 -11.45 -2.07 8.84
N GLN A 51 -11.69 -2.24 10.14
CA GLN A 51 -12.96 -2.75 10.65
C GLN A 51 -14.14 -1.87 10.21
N CYS A 52 -14.00 -0.55 10.28
CA CYS A 52 -15.03 0.39 9.85
C CYS A 52 -15.35 0.23 8.35
N LEU A 53 -14.33 0.16 7.49
CA LEU A 53 -14.51 -0.01 6.05
C LEU A 53 -15.18 -1.36 5.70
N VAL A 54 -14.75 -2.44 6.34
CA VAL A 54 -15.33 -3.77 6.15
C VAL A 54 -16.80 -3.79 6.58
N GLN A 55 -17.14 -3.17 7.72
CA GLN A 55 -18.53 -3.06 8.19
C GLN A 55 -19.39 -2.18 7.28
N ALA A 56 -18.80 -1.16 6.66
CA ALA A 56 -19.46 -0.33 5.66
C ALA A 56 -19.69 -1.04 4.31
N GLY A 57 -19.11 -2.22 4.11
CA GLY A 57 -19.35 -3.06 2.93
C GLY A 57 -18.57 -2.65 1.68
N VAL A 58 -17.35 -2.10 1.84
CA VAL A 58 -16.47 -1.84 0.70
C VAL A 58 -16.16 -3.12 -0.08
N ASP A 59 -16.02 -3.03 -1.41
CA ASP A 59 -15.68 -4.19 -2.23
C ASP A 59 -14.22 -4.62 -2.02
N LEU A 60 -13.33 -3.66 -1.76
CA LEU A 60 -11.89 -3.82 -1.59
C LEU A 60 -11.34 -2.82 -0.56
N ILE A 61 -10.16 -3.10 -0.01
CA ILE A 61 -9.37 -2.13 0.77
C ILE A 61 -8.18 -1.65 -0.08
N ALA A 62 -7.94 -0.35 -0.09
CA ALA A 62 -6.80 0.29 -0.73
C ALA A 62 -5.79 0.69 0.34
N MET A 63 -4.77 -0.14 0.57
CA MET A 63 -3.67 0.19 1.48
C MET A 63 -2.63 0.96 0.67
N GLU A 64 -2.62 2.28 0.79
CA GLU A 64 -1.97 3.15 -0.20
C GLU A 64 -0.99 4.14 0.41
N THR A 65 0.01 4.54 -0.38
CA THR A 65 1.08 5.46 0.04
C THR A 65 1.91 4.93 1.21
N ILE A 66 2.08 3.61 1.32
CA ILE A 66 2.84 3.01 2.42
C ILE A 66 4.35 3.23 2.18
N PRO A 67 5.08 3.94 3.07
CA PRO A 67 6.48 4.30 2.80
C PRO A 67 7.48 3.22 3.20
N GLY A 68 7.10 2.28 4.06
CA GLY A 68 8.02 1.37 4.75
C GLY A 68 7.56 -0.09 4.82
N LEU A 69 8.50 -0.96 5.18
CA LEU A 69 8.25 -2.41 5.21
C LEU A 69 7.52 -2.85 6.48
N LYS A 70 7.83 -2.23 7.62
CA LYS A 70 7.25 -2.62 8.91
C LYS A 70 5.75 -2.36 8.92
N GLU A 71 5.31 -1.25 8.35
CA GLU A 71 3.89 -0.96 8.20
C GLU A 71 3.21 -1.84 7.16
N ALA A 72 3.87 -2.13 6.03
CA ALA A 72 3.36 -3.08 5.06
C ALA A 72 3.16 -4.49 5.65
N GLU A 73 4.10 -4.96 6.46
CA GLU A 73 4.01 -6.22 7.20
C GLU A 73 2.84 -6.19 8.20
N ALA A 74 2.73 -5.12 8.99
CA ALA A 74 1.62 -4.91 9.92
C ALA A 74 0.26 -4.99 9.23
N LEU A 75 0.10 -4.30 8.09
CA LEU A 75 -1.12 -4.30 7.30
C LEU A 75 -1.44 -5.68 6.70
N VAL A 76 -0.45 -6.37 6.12
CA VAL A 76 -0.63 -7.72 5.55
C VAL A 76 -0.98 -8.75 6.63
N GLU A 77 -0.38 -8.64 7.82
CA GLU A 77 -0.74 -9.48 8.96
C GLU A 77 -2.16 -9.18 9.48
N LEU A 78 -2.47 -7.90 9.68
CA LEU A 78 -3.79 -7.44 10.17
C LEU A 78 -4.93 -7.88 9.24
N LEU A 79 -4.70 -7.88 7.93
CA LEU A 79 -5.70 -8.28 6.95
C LEU A 79 -6.21 -9.72 7.18
N ARG A 80 -5.42 -10.59 7.83
CA ARG A 80 -5.81 -11.96 8.20
C ARG A 80 -6.96 -12.00 9.22
N GLU A 81 -7.13 -10.95 10.02
CA GLU A 81 -8.27 -10.80 10.94
C GLU A 81 -9.59 -10.56 10.19
N PHE A 82 -9.52 -10.20 8.89
CA PHE A 82 -10.67 -9.92 8.03
C PHE A 82 -10.68 -10.86 6.80
N PRO A 83 -10.88 -12.18 6.98
CA PRO A 83 -10.59 -13.20 5.96
C PRO A 83 -11.38 -13.07 4.65
N ASN A 84 -12.52 -12.39 4.66
CA ASN A 84 -13.36 -12.16 3.48
C ASN A 84 -12.94 -10.92 2.68
N SER A 85 -12.07 -10.08 3.22
CA SER A 85 -11.61 -8.85 2.58
C SER A 85 -10.55 -9.14 1.53
N LYS A 86 -10.62 -8.38 0.43
CA LYS A 86 -9.56 -8.29 -0.58
C LYS A 86 -8.97 -6.88 -0.55
N ALA A 87 -7.70 -6.78 -0.86
CA ALA A 87 -7.00 -5.49 -0.85
C ALA A 87 -5.98 -5.37 -1.96
N TRP A 88 -5.53 -4.15 -2.23
CA TRP A 88 -4.22 -3.92 -2.82
C TRP A 88 -3.31 -3.21 -1.83
N LEU A 89 -2.01 -3.28 -2.08
CA LEU A 89 -0.97 -2.56 -1.34
C LEU A 89 -0.15 -1.72 -2.33
N SER A 90 -0.10 -0.41 -2.15
CA SER A 90 0.77 0.45 -2.96
C SER A 90 1.71 1.28 -2.10
N PHE A 91 2.94 1.40 -2.59
CA PHE A 91 4.04 2.05 -1.90
C PHE A 91 4.28 3.47 -2.46
N SER A 92 4.69 4.37 -1.57
CA SER A 92 5.38 5.60 -1.97
C SER A 92 6.86 5.30 -2.22
N CYS A 93 7.44 5.91 -3.25
CA CYS A 93 8.80 5.64 -3.71
C CYS A 93 9.61 6.92 -3.86
N LYS A 94 10.88 6.86 -3.48
CA LYS A 94 11.79 8.02 -3.52
C LYS A 94 12.66 8.06 -4.77
N ASP A 95 12.88 6.92 -5.40
CA ASP A 95 13.70 6.77 -6.61
C ASP A 95 13.25 5.53 -7.41
N GLU A 96 13.97 5.21 -8.47
CA GLU A 96 13.66 4.15 -9.44
C GLU A 96 13.76 2.72 -8.85
N GLN A 97 14.30 2.55 -7.64
CA GLN A 97 14.57 1.25 -7.04
C GLN A 97 14.07 1.12 -5.59
N HIS A 98 13.77 2.21 -4.91
CA HIS A 98 13.50 2.21 -3.47
C HIS A 98 12.16 2.84 -3.11
N ILE A 99 11.50 2.23 -2.12
CA ILE A 99 10.38 2.86 -1.41
C ILE A 99 10.89 4.05 -0.58
N SER A 100 9.97 4.89 -0.11
CA SER A 100 10.28 6.10 0.65
C SER A 100 11.21 5.90 1.85
N SER A 101 11.07 4.78 2.59
CA SER A 101 11.98 4.42 3.70
C SER A 101 13.39 4.00 3.27
N GLY A 102 13.64 3.86 1.97
CA GLY A 102 14.92 3.48 1.41
C GLY A 102 15.15 1.99 1.24
N ARG A 103 14.16 1.15 1.55
CA ARG A 103 14.21 -0.28 1.22
C ARG A 103 13.95 -0.51 -0.27
N ARG A 104 14.46 -1.61 -0.82
CA ARG A 104 14.24 -1.94 -2.23
C ARG A 104 12.75 -2.20 -2.49
N PHE A 105 12.22 -1.66 -3.58
CA PHE A 105 10.84 -1.92 -3.98
C PHE A 105 10.58 -3.42 -4.23
N SER A 106 11.57 -4.14 -4.75
CA SER A 106 11.49 -5.60 -4.91
C SER A 106 11.35 -6.37 -3.59
N GLU A 107 11.93 -5.88 -2.48
CA GLU A 107 11.72 -6.44 -1.14
C GLU A 107 10.30 -6.14 -0.65
N ALA A 108 9.81 -4.91 -0.88
CA ALA A 108 8.47 -4.48 -0.51
C ALA A 108 7.38 -5.34 -1.19
N VAL A 109 7.58 -5.67 -2.46
CA VAL A 109 6.68 -6.57 -3.20
C VAL A 109 6.67 -7.99 -2.62
N GLN A 110 7.76 -8.47 -2.01
CA GLN A 110 7.75 -9.81 -1.37
C GLN A 110 6.81 -9.87 -0.16
N VAL A 111 6.61 -8.76 0.55
CA VAL A 111 5.62 -8.69 1.65
C VAL A 111 4.22 -8.99 1.11
N ALA A 112 3.88 -8.44 -0.07
CA ALA A 112 2.58 -8.69 -0.69
C ALA A 112 2.36 -10.16 -1.09
N CYS A 113 3.43 -10.89 -1.42
CA CYS A 113 3.37 -12.31 -1.77
C CYS A 113 3.05 -13.23 -0.58
N GLN A 114 3.06 -12.73 0.66
CA GLN A 114 2.80 -13.52 1.87
C GLN A 114 1.32 -13.77 2.16
N THR A 115 0.40 -13.23 1.35
CA THR A 115 -1.04 -13.40 1.51
C THR A 115 -1.76 -13.59 0.19
N LYS A 116 -2.88 -14.33 0.23
CA LYS A 116 -3.82 -14.48 -0.90
C LYS A 116 -4.96 -13.45 -0.87
N GLN A 117 -4.99 -12.57 0.13
CA GLN A 117 -5.98 -11.50 0.25
C GLN A 117 -5.60 -10.27 -0.59
N LEU A 118 -4.31 -10.13 -0.93
CA LEU A 118 -3.85 -9.12 -1.88
C LEU A 118 -4.12 -9.56 -3.33
N VAL A 119 -4.81 -8.71 -4.07
CA VAL A 119 -5.10 -8.90 -5.51
C VAL A 119 -4.17 -8.08 -6.40
N ALA A 120 -3.59 -7.01 -5.85
CA ALA A 120 -2.58 -6.22 -6.53
C ALA A 120 -1.56 -5.63 -5.55
N VAL A 121 -0.38 -5.32 -6.08
CA VAL A 121 0.68 -4.57 -5.41
C VAL A 121 1.23 -3.52 -6.38
N GLY A 122 1.77 -2.40 -5.90
CA GLY A 122 2.45 -1.48 -6.81
C GLY A 122 2.77 -0.14 -6.19
N VAL A 123 2.56 0.93 -6.94
CA VAL A 123 3.05 2.27 -6.57
C VAL A 123 2.00 3.35 -6.80
N ASN A 124 2.01 4.35 -5.94
CA ASN A 124 1.21 5.56 -6.09
C ASN A 124 1.92 6.78 -5.49
N CYS A 125 1.38 7.97 -5.77
CA CYS A 125 1.90 9.23 -5.21
C CYS A 125 3.40 9.45 -5.47
N CYS A 126 3.90 8.96 -6.60
CA CYS A 126 5.25 9.16 -7.09
C CYS A 126 5.24 9.80 -8.48
N ALA A 127 6.38 10.34 -8.93
CA ALA A 127 6.50 10.88 -10.28
C ALA A 127 6.30 9.77 -11.32
N PRO A 128 5.55 10.00 -12.42
CA PRO A 128 5.29 8.98 -13.45
C PRO A 128 6.54 8.32 -14.03
N THR A 129 7.66 9.04 -14.08
CA THR A 129 8.96 8.53 -14.58
C THR A 129 9.55 7.41 -13.73
N LEU A 130 9.13 7.26 -12.48
CA LEU A 130 9.62 6.22 -11.58
C LEU A 130 8.92 4.87 -11.79
N VAL A 131 7.73 4.85 -12.38
CA VAL A 131 6.86 3.66 -12.42
C VAL A 131 7.50 2.50 -13.18
N GLU A 132 7.90 2.71 -14.44
CA GLU A 132 8.46 1.65 -15.28
C GLU A 132 9.76 1.07 -14.69
N PRO A 133 10.76 1.87 -14.26
CA PRO A 133 11.94 1.35 -13.57
C PRO A 133 11.63 0.53 -12.31
N LEU A 134 10.69 1.01 -11.48
CA LEU A 134 10.30 0.31 -10.25
C LEU A 134 9.70 -1.06 -10.58
N LEU A 135 8.75 -1.14 -11.50
CA LEU A 135 8.15 -2.42 -11.90
C LEU A 135 9.18 -3.36 -12.53
N ALA A 136 10.12 -2.83 -13.34
CA ALA A 136 11.20 -3.61 -13.95
C ALA A 136 12.25 -4.12 -12.93
N SER A 137 12.38 -3.44 -11.78
CA SER A 137 13.28 -3.87 -10.70
C SER A 137 12.83 -5.15 -9.98
N VAL A 138 11.57 -5.55 -10.19
CA VAL A 138 10.96 -6.69 -9.50
C VAL A 138 11.08 -7.94 -10.37
N PRO A 139 11.70 -9.02 -9.86
CA PRO A 139 11.68 -10.32 -10.54
C PRO A 139 10.23 -10.78 -10.80
N PRO A 140 10.01 -11.70 -11.74
CA PRO A 140 8.68 -12.25 -12.00
C PRO A 140 7.96 -12.65 -10.70
N LEU A 141 6.74 -12.14 -10.52
CA LEU A 141 5.97 -12.37 -9.30
C LEU A 141 5.74 -13.87 -9.10
N SER A 142 6.03 -14.35 -7.89
CA SER A 142 5.83 -15.75 -7.51
C SER A 142 4.35 -16.10 -7.30
N SER A 143 3.48 -15.09 -7.13
CA SER A 143 2.04 -15.26 -6.94
C SER A 143 1.28 -15.02 -8.25
N PRO A 144 0.69 -16.05 -8.88
CA PRO A 144 -0.02 -15.91 -10.15
C PRO A 144 -1.34 -15.13 -10.05
N GLN A 145 -1.78 -14.77 -8.85
CA GLN A 145 -3.02 -14.01 -8.61
C GLN A 145 -2.75 -12.53 -8.31
N LEU A 146 -1.48 -12.14 -8.12
CA LEU A 146 -1.09 -10.79 -7.78
C LEU A 146 -0.84 -9.99 -9.06
N SER A 147 -1.54 -8.88 -9.23
CA SER A 147 -1.39 -7.95 -10.36
C SER A 147 -0.64 -6.68 -9.95
N TRP A 148 -0.28 -5.84 -10.92
CA TRP A 148 0.22 -4.49 -10.67
C TRP A 148 -0.92 -3.49 -10.45
N VAL A 149 -0.76 -2.56 -9.51
CA VAL A 149 -1.58 -1.34 -9.38
C VAL A 149 -0.70 -0.11 -9.46
N VAL A 150 -1.05 0.85 -10.32
CA VAL A 150 -0.23 2.05 -10.56
C VAL A 150 -1.11 3.27 -10.74
N TYR A 151 -0.86 4.32 -9.94
CA TYR A 151 -1.56 5.60 -10.02
C TYR A 151 -0.62 6.72 -9.53
N PRO A 152 0.33 7.15 -10.39
CA PRO A 152 1.29 8.20 -10.04
C PRO A 152 0.61 9.56 -9.92
N ASN A 153 1.34 10.54 -9.38
CA ASN A 153 0.87 11.94 -9.38
C ASN A 153 1.05 12.58 -10.78
N SER A 154 0.66 13.85 -10.92
CA SER A 154 0.83 14.64 -12.16
C SER A 154 2.29 14.99 -12.48
N GLY A 155 3.25 14.64 -11.61
CA GLY A 155 4.65 15.08 -11.65
C GLY A 155 4.98 16.18 -10.62
N GLU A 156 4.01 16.62 -9.84
CA GLU A 156 4.19 17.64 -8.78
C GLU A 156 4.98 17.08 -7.58
N GLN A 157 5.75 17.93 -6.91
CA GLN A 157 6.44 17.59 -5.67
C GLN A 157 5.65 18.17 -4.49
N TRP A 158 5.53 17.39 -3.41
CA TRP A 158 4.94 17.87 -2.17
C TRP A 158 5.87 18.89 -1.51
N VAL A 159 5.30 20.02 -1.08
CA VAL A 159 6.01 21.09 -0.37
C VAL A 159 5.32 21.30 0.99
N PRO A 160 6.04 21.19 2.13
CA PRO A 160 5.46 21.47 3.44
C PRO A 160 4.90 22.90 3.51
N GLY A 161 3.69 23.06 4.06
CA GLY A 161 3.10 24.37 4.36
C GLY A 161 2.40 25.08 3.20
N THR A 162 2.31 24.46 2.03
CA THR A 162 1.45 24.93 0.93
C THR A 162 0.26 23.99 0.79
N GLY A 163 -0.89 24.39 1.33
CA GLY A 163 -2.18 23.74 1.18
C GLY A 163 -3.25 24.76 0.79
#